data_AF-A0A2V9K357-F1
#
_entry.id   AF-A0A2V9K357-F1
#
_cell.length_a   1.000
_cell.length_b   1.000
_cell.length_c   1.000
_cell.angle_alpha   90.00
_cell.angle_beta   90.00
_cell.angle_gamma   90.00
#
_symmetry.space_group_name_H-M   'P 1'
#
loop_
_entity.id
_entity.type
_entity.pdbx_description
1 polymer ?
#
loop_
_entity_poly.entity_id
_entity_poly.type
_entity_poly.pdbx_seq_one_letter_code
_entity_poly.pdbx_strand_id
1 'polypeptide(L)'
;MPIAGVEKVFDGRAAVYRNPRALPRAYVVDRYRAFSSGSEMLDWIKSPLLDARSCVLLREADLGKIPEPLRAGLENDEDGLRPRIVGFRTGGEKRSATVEDPRERWRLEVLRPPWGWTSGDEVTVALRPAESVPHCWVGIDYHTEGLRPARLTLGLETTGGAKRAIPLELPAPEVARALESPGRISVDIGPLPAGETRIHVEKTEECTARLERVDVHAVGLRPPQPAPATLVRYEPNRIVAAARAGGPALLVVSDVDYPGWRASVDGRAAPILRANYVLRAIPIPAGDHTVTLTFFPTTFAAGAAVSLISVLAVALFLITRRS
;
A
#
# COMPACT_ATOMS: atom_id res chain seq x y z
N MET A 1 -23.15 21.62 -12.30
CA MET A 1 -21.85 22.29 -12.44
C MET A 1 -20.80 21.24 -12.77
N PRO A 2 -20.00 21.39 -13.84
CA PRO A 2 -18.88 20.49 -14.13
C PRO A 2 -17.84 20.55 -13.01
N ILE A 3 -17.36 19.38 -12.58
CA ILE A 3 -16.27 19.27 -11.60
C ILE A 3 -14.96 19.36 -12.37
N ALA A 4 -14.12 20.35 -12.06
CA ALA A 4 -12.85 20.57 -12.73
C ALA A 4 -11.94 19.33 -12.61
N GLY A 5 -11.42 18.84 -13.74
CA GLY A 5 -10.52 17.68 -13.79
C GLY A 5 -11.20 16.30 -13.76
N VAL A 6 -12.54 16.23 -13.79
CA VAL A 6 -13.28 14.96 -13.76
C VAL A 6 -14.20 14.87 -14.98
N GLU A 7 -13.98 13.86 -15.83
CA GLU A 7 -14.77 13.64 -17.05
C GLU A 7 -16.22 13.30 -16.72
N LYS A 8 -17.19 14.04 -17.25
CA LYS A 8 -18.62 13.70 -17.12
C LYS A 8 -18.95 12.60 -18.12
N VAL A 9 -19.36 11.42 -17.64
CA VAL A 9 -19.65 10.23 -18.46
C VAL A 9 -21.13 9.97 -18.67
N PHE A 10 -22.00 10.60 -17.87
CA PHE A 10 -23.44 10.52 -18.03
C PHE A 10 -24.11 11.82 -17.58
N ASP A 11 -25.12 12.26 -18.32
CA ASP A 11 -25.84 13.51 -18.09
C ASP A 11 -27.35 13.24 -18.11
N GLY A 12 -27.88 12.75 -16.99
CA GLY A 12 -29.30 12.47 -16.79
C GLY A 12 -29.87 13.21 -15.56
N ARG A 13 -30.80 12.60 -14.82
CA ARG A 13 -31.34 13.20 -13.57
C ARG A 13 -30.27 13.49 -12.52
N ALA A 14 -29.15 12.76 -12.58
CA ALA A 14 -27.92 13.06 -11.86
C ALA A 14 -26.74 12.93 -12.84
N ALA A 15 -25.83 13.89 -12.81
CA ALA A 15 -24.60 13.83 -13.59
C ALA A 15 -23.64 12.82 -12.94
N VAL A 16 -23.09 11.89 -13.74
CA VAL A 16 -22.08 10.93 -13.29
C VAL A 16 -20.74 11.34 -13.87
N TYR A 17 -19.73 11.39 -13.01
CA TYR A 17 -18.37 11.75 -13.36
C TYR A 17 -17.44 10.54 -13.17
N ARG A 18 -16.53 10.30 -14.13
CA ARG A 18 -15.52 9.24 -14.05
C ARG A 18 -14.50 9.61 -12.99
N ASN A 19 -14.37 8.80 -11.95
CA ASN A 19 -13.28 8.94 -10.98
C ASN A 19 -12.05 8.12 -11.45
N PRO A 20 -11.00 8.74 -12.02
CA PRO A 20 -9.80 8.02 -12.47
C PRO A 20 -8.96 7.49 -11.30
N ARG A 21 -9.24 7.91 -10.07
CA ARG A 21 -8.54 7.47 -8.84
C ARG A 21 -9.22 6.27 -8.16
N ALA A 22 -10.39 5.85 -8.62
CA ALA A 22 -11.04 4.65 -8.09
C ALA A 22 -10.20 3.40 -8.39
N LEU A 23 -10.19 2.43 -7.48
CA LEU A 23 -9.58 1.13 -7.74
C LEU A 23 -10.39 0.38 -8.81
N PRO A 24 -9.73 -0.30 -9.77
CA PRO A 24 -10.42 -1.22 -10.67
C PRO A 24 -11.10 -2.33 -9.88
N ARG A 25 -12.19 -2.90 -10.41
CA ARG A 25 -12.86 -4.03 -9.76
C ARG A 25 -11.97 -5.26 -9.62
N ALA A 26 -11.03 -5.44 -10.54
CA ALA A 26 -9.99 -6.44 -10.45
C ALA A 26 -8.69 -5.91 -11.05
N TYR A 27 -7.56 -6.28 -10.46
CA TYR A 27 -6.23 -5.86 -10.90
C TYR A 27 -5.15 -6.80 -10.37
N VAL A 28 -4.01 -6.87 -11.05
CA VAL A 28 -2.87 -7.72 -10.68
C VAL A 28 -1.78 -6.89 -10.01
N VAL A 29 -1.22 -7.41 -8.91
CA VAL A 29 -0.12 -6.78 -8.15
C VAL A 29 0.91 -7.85 -7.79
N ASP A 30 2.19 -7.59 -8.02
CA ASP A 30 3.32 -8.48 -7.71
C ASP A 30 3.97 -8.20 -6.33
N ARG A 31 3.65 -7.05 -5.73
CA ARG A 31 4.18 -6.61 -4.44
C ARG A 31 3.18 -6.75 -3.30
N TYR A 32 3.68 -7.14 -2.13
CA TYR A 32 2.92 -7.17 -0.89
C TYR A 32 3.70 -6.57 0.30
N ARG A 33 2.95 -6.21 1.35
CA ARG A 33 3.49 -5.90 2.67
C ARG A 33 2.75 -6.74 3.71
N ALA A 34 3.50 -7.41 4.58
CA ALA A 34 2.92 -8.22 5.65
C ALA A 34 2.79 -7.41 6.94
N PHE A 35 1.80 -7.74 7.77
CA PHE A 35 1.62 -7.15 9.10
C PHE A 35 1.33 -8.24 10.12
N SER A 36 1.96 -8.11 11.29
CA SER A 36 1.73 -8.98 12.43
C SER A 36 0.36 -8.74 13.08
N SER A 37 -0.11 -7.48 13.07
CA SER A 37 -1.39 -7.04 13.67
C SER A 37 -2.32 -6.36 12.68
N GLY A 38 -3.62 -6.61 12.83
CA GLY A 38 -4.67 -5.92 12.06
C GLY A 38 -4.78 -4.42 12.37
N SER A 39 -4.40 -3.99 13.58
CA SER A 39 -4.39 -2.56 13.93
C SER A 39 -3.29 -1.81 13.17
N GLU A 40 -2.10 -2.40 13.05
CA GLU A 40 -0.97 -1.83 12.30
C GLU A 40 -1.30 -1.71 10.82
N MET A 41 -1.94 -2.74 10.25
CA MET A 41 -2.43 -2.70 8.87
C MET A 41 -3.44 -1.58 8.65
N LEU A 42 -4.39 -1.39 9.58
CA LEU A 42 -5.39 -0.32 9.49
C LEU A 42 -4.77 1.07 9.56
N ASP A 43 -3.75 1.26 10.40
CA ASP A 43 -3.03 2.52 10.47
C ASP A 43 -2.25 2.78 9.17
N TRP A 44 -1.68 1.75 8.56
CA TRP A 44 -1.03 1.86 7.26
C TRP A 44 -2.01 2.14 6.12
N ILE A 45 -3.23 1.59 6.14
CA ILE A 45 -4.26 1.88 5.13
C ILE A 45 -4.62 3.37 5.08
N LYS A 46 -4.57 4.05 6.23
CA LYS A 46 -4.83 5.49 6.31
C LYS A 46 -3.64 6.33 5.86
N SER A 47 -2.48 5.71 5.59
CA SER A 47 -1.29 6.40 5.14
C SER A 47 -1.46 6.86 3.69
N PRO A 48 -1.11 8.11 3.35
CA PRO A 48 -1.09 8.57 1.96
C PRO A 48 -0.01 7.86 1.12
N LEU A 49 0.88 7.06 1.73
CA LEU A 49 1.86 6.22 1.03
C LEU A 49 1.27 4.92 0.49
N LEU A 50 0.08 4.53 0.94
CA LEU A 50 -0.54 3.34 0.39
C LEU A 50 -1.02 3.65 -1.03
N ASP A 51 -0.30 3.13 -2.02
CA ASP A 51 -0.87 2.90 -3.34
C ASP A 51 -1.42 1.47 -3.42
N ALA A 52 -2.70 1.31 -3.12
CA ALA A 52 -3.38 0.02 -3.15
C ALA A 52 -3.43 -0.62 -4.56
N ARG A 53 -3.01 0.11 -5.61
CA ARG A 53 -2.86 -0.40 -6.98
C ARG A 53 -1.56 -1.15 -7.20
N SER A 54 -0.53 -0.85 -6.43
CA SER A 54 0.83 -1.38 -6.63
C SER A 54 1.35 -2.16 -5.44
N CYS A 55 0.66 -2.15 -4.28
CA CYS A 55 1.01 -2.96 -3.12
C CYS A 55 -0.23 -3.53 -2.43
N VAL A 56 -0.19 -4.82 -2.09
CA VAL A 56 -1.24 -5.50 -1.32
C VAL A 56 -0.81 -5.69 0.13
N LEU A 57 -1.66 -5.28 1.07
CA LEU A 57 -1.42 -5.52 2.48
C LEU A 57 -1.99 -6.89 2.89
N LEU A 58 -1.14 -7.73 3.48
CA LEU A 58 -1.47 -9.08 3.94
C LEU A 58 -1.17 -9.22 5.44
N ARG A 59 -1.83 -10.17 6.11
CA ARG A 59 -1.39 -10.57 7.46
C ARG A 59 -0.28 -11.60 7.35
N GLU A 60 0.70 -11.56 8.22
CA GLU A 60 1.78 -12.56 8.28
C GLU A 60 1.23 -14.00 8.37
N ALA A 61 0.17 -14.19 9.16
CA ALA A 61 -0.50 -15.48 9.31
C ALA A 61 -1.12 -16.02 8.00
N ASP A 62 -1.39 -15.15 7.02
CA ASP A 62 -1.96 -15.53 5.73
C ASP A 62 -0.86 -15.85 4.68
N LEU A 63 0.42 -15.51 4.93
CA LEU A 63 1.52 -15.78 4.00
C LEU A 63 1.74 -17.27 3.75
N GLY A 64 1.55 -18.10 4.78
CA GLY A 64 1.68 -19.56 4.67
C GLY A 64 0.64 -20.20 3.74
N LYS A 65 -0.43 -19.49 3.37
CA LYS A 65 -1.43 -19.96 2.41
C LYS A 65 -0.93 -19.84 0.97
N ILE A 66 0.02 -18.96 0.71
CA ILE A 66 0.57 -18.74 -0.64
C ILE A 66 1.52 -19.90 -0.96
N PRO A 67 1.34 -20.60 -2.10
CA PRO A 67 2.29 -21.62 -2.53
C PRO A 67 3.72 -21.07 -2.56
N GLU A 68 4.68 -21.82 -2.02
CA GLU A 68 6.06 -21.35 -1.83
C GLU A 68 6.71 -20.80 -3.11
N PRO A 69 6.59 -21.44 -4.29
CA PRO A 69 7.18 -20.90 -5.53
C PRO A 69 6.58 -19.56 -5.96
N LEU A 70 5.31 -19.30 -5.61
CA LEU A 70 4.68 -18.02 -5.88
C LEU A 70 5.14 -16.98 -4.86
N ARG A 71 5.17 -17.36 -3.58
CA ARG A 71 5.57 -16.46 -2.49
C ARG A 71 7.00 -15.97 -2.66
N ALA A 72 7.92 -16.85 -3.05
CA ALA A 72 9.33 -16.51 -3.29
C ALA A 72 9.53 -15.53 -4.46
N GLY A 73 8.58 -15.46 -5.40
CA GLY A 73 8.64 -14.54 -6.54
C GLY A 73 7.81 -13.27 -6.37
N LEU A 74 7.12 -13.09 -5.24
CA LEU A 74 6.44 -11.84 -4.91
C LEU A 74 7.44 -10.86 -4.27
N GLU A 75 7.33 -9.57 -4.60
CA GLU A 75 8.14 -8.53 -3.96
C GLU A 75 7.60 -8.22 -2.55
N ASN A 76 8.41 -8.41 -1.52
CA ASN A 76 8.09 -7.97 -0.17
C ASN A 76 8.57 -6.52 0.03
N ASP A 77 7.62 -5.61 0.23
CA ASP A 77 7.86 -4.18 0.43
C ASP A 77 8.68 -3.88 1.70
N GLU A 78 8.83 -4.84 2.63
CA GLU A 78 9.67 -4.70 3.83
C GLU A 78 11.16 -5.00 3.61
N ASP A 79 11.52 -5.74 2.55
CA ASP A 79 12.87 -6.28 2.38
C ASP A 79 13.89 -5.24 1.85
N GLY A 80 13.45 -4.03 1.51
CA GLY A 80 14.28 -3.01 0.87
C GLY A 80 14.78 -1.85 1.75
N LEU A 81 14.05 -1.43 2.78
CA LEU A 81 14.41 -0.25 3.59
C LEU A 81 13.82 -0.34 5.00
N ARG A 82 14.68 -0.46 6.02
CA ARG A 82 14.33 -0.23 7.43
C ARG A 82 14.85 1.15 7.85
N PRO A 83 14.13 2.25 7.58
CA PRO A 83 14.50 3.57 8.07
C PRO A 83 14.39 3.65 9.59
N ARG A 84 15.36 4.30 10.20
CA ARG A 84 15.38 4.64 11.63
C ARG A 84 15.83 6.08 11.78
N ILE A 85 15.06 6.89 12.51
CA ILE A 85 15.49 8.23 12.92
C ILE A 85 16.67 8.09 13.89
N VAL A 86 17.77 8.78 13.62
CA VAL A 86 19.01 8.70 14.44
C VAL A 86 19.37 10.01 15.15
N GLY A 87 18.77 11.13 14.78
CA GLY A 87 18.99 12.40 15.48
C GLY A 87 18.17 13.56 14.93
N PHE A 88 18.01 14.59 15.77
CA PHE A 88 17.43 15.88 15.41
C PHE A 88 18.25 17.01 16.02
N ARG A 89 18.34 18.14 15.32
CA ARG A 89 18.91 19.38 15.82
C ARG A 89 17.83 20.45 15.76
N THR A 90 17.54 21.08 16.90
CA THR A 90 16.59 22.19 16.98
C THR A 90 17.26 23.34 17.73
N GLY A 91 17.29 24.54 17.15
CA GLY A 91 17.85 25.73 17.81
C GLY A 91 19.31 25.58 18.25
N GLY A 92 20.14 24.86 17.50
CA GLY A 92 21.57 24.65 17.77
C GLY A 92 21.90 23.51 18.76
N GLU A 93 20.92 22.95 19.48
CA GLU A 93 21.13 21.77 20.34
C GLU A 93 20.99 20.46 19.55
N LYS A 94 22.00 19.60 19.62
CA LYS A 94 21.97 18.25 19.05
C LYS A 94 21.29 17.30 20.03
N ARG A 95 20.11 16.80 19.69
CA ARG A 95 19.36 15.83 20.51
C ARG A 95 19.31 14.47 19.81
N SER A 96 19.56 13.41 20.57
CA SER A 96 19.30 12.06 20.10
C SER A 96 17.79 11.86 20.08
N ALA A 97 17.20 11.62 18.91
CA ALA A 97 15.82 11.16 18.82
C ALA A 97 15.79 9.71 19.28
N THR A 98 15.49 9.50 20.56
CA THR A 98 14.91 8.23 20.97
C THR A 98 13.48 8.29 20.49
N VAL A 99 13.15 7.50 19.47
CA VAL A 99 11.76 7.26 19.07
C VAL A 99 11.06 6.64 20.29
N GLU A 100 10.31 7.45 21.04
CA GLU A 100 9.68 7.06 22.31
C GLU A 100 8.59 6.01 22.11
N ASP A 101 7.97 5.96 20.91
CA ASP A 101 7.03 4.91 20.54
C ASP A 101 7.73 3.73 19.83
N PRO A 102 7.76 2.52 20.43
CA PRO A 102 8.29 1.31 19.78
C PRO A 102 7.67 1.01 18.40
N ARG A 103 6.46 1.51 18.10
CA ARG A 103 5.74 1.34 16.82
C ARG A 103 6.28 2.22 15.70
N GLU A 104 6.98 3.31 16.03
CA GLU A 104 7.55 4.25 15.06
C GLU A 104 8.94 3.80 14.56
N ARG A 105 9.56 2.77 15.17
CA ARG A 105 10.88 2.25 14.81
C ARG A 105 11.00 1.61 13.43
N TRP A 106 9.88 1.30 12.78
CA TRP A 106 9.82 0.53 11.53
C TRP A 106 9.02 1.20 10.41
N ARG A 107 8.53 2.43 10.62
CA ARG A 107 7.74 3.12 9.60
C ARG A 107 8.65 3.60 8.48
N LEU A 108 8.30 3.26 7.24
CA LEU A 108 8.79 3.95 6.03
C LEU A 108 8.37 5.44 5.96
N GLU A 109 7.61 5.91 6.95
CA GLU A 109 7.35 7.32 7.27
C GLU A 109 8.54 7.83 8.07
N VAL A 110 9.39 8.61 7.41
CA VAL A 110 10.71 8.92 7.93
C VAL A 110 10.68 10.09 8.91
N LEU A 111 9.70 11.00 8.82
CA LEU A 111 9.59 12.11 9.75
C LEU A 111 8.25 12.83 9.67
N ARG A 112 7.65 13.14 10.82
CA ARG A 112 6.72 14.28 10.99
C ARG A 112 7.43 15.33 11.81
N PRO A 113 7.74 16.50 11.23
CA PRO A 113 8.48 17.52 11.96
C PRO A 113 7.75 17.99 13.21
N PRO A 114 8.45 18.21 14.33
CA PRO A 114 7.84 18.80 15.50
C PRO A 114 7.31 20.21 15.19
N TRP A 115 6.27 20.62 15.92
CA TRP A 115 5.69 21.95 15.78
C TRP A 115 6.77 23.01 16.09
N GLY A 116 6.98 23.98 15.19
CA GLY A 116 8.03 24.99 15.33
C GLY A 116 9.37 24.69 14.64
N TRP A 117 9.41 23.81 13.62
CA TRP A 117 10.63 23.52 12.85
C TRP A 117 11.06 24.72 11.96
N THR A 118 12.17 25.36 12.32
CA THR A 118 12.67 26.63 11.74
C THR A 118 13.94 26.44 10.91
N SER A 119 14.47 27.53 10.35
CA SER A 119 15.75 27.53 9.64
C SER A 119 16.90 27.07 10.55
N GLY A 120 17.79 26.24 10.01
CA GLY A 120 18.95 25.69 10.75
C GLY A 120 18.64 24.44 11.58
N ASP A 121 17.38 24.01 11.61
CA ASP A 121 17.01 22.75 12.21
C ASP A 121 17.22 21.60 11.21
N GLU A 122 17.72 20.48 11.71
CA GLU A 122 18.18 19.34 10.90
C GLU A 122 17.59 18.04 11.44
N VAL A 123 17.17 17.14 10.57
CA VAL A 123 16.84 15.76 10.96
C VAL A 123 17.70 14.77 10.20
N THR A 124 18.18 13.76 10.92
CA THR A 124 19.00 12.68 10.39
C THR A 124 18.29 11.32 10.47
N VAL A 125 18.26 10.63 9.33
CA VAL A 125 17.57 9.37 9.12
C VAL A 125 18.60 8.35 8.67
N ALA A 126 18.76 7.24 9.38
CA ALA A 126 19.60 6.15 8.94
C ALA A 126 18.77 5.09 8.19
N LEU A 127 19.28 4.68 7.05
CA LEU A 127 18.81 3.57 6.24
C LEU A 127 19.90 2.51 6.25
N ARG A 128 19.50 1.23 6.34
CA ARG A 128 20.45 0.12 6.22
C ARG A 128 19.89 -0.92 5.25
N PRO A 129 19.92 -0.66 3.93
CA PRO A 129 19.53 -1.66 2.95
C PRO A 129 20.45 -2.89 3.07
N ALA A 130 19.85 -4.08 2.94
CA ALA A 130 20.57 -5.36 3.01
C ALA A 130 21.46 -5.57 1.77
N GLU A 131 21.00 -5.10 0.61
CA GLU A 131 21.70 -5.12 -0.67
C GLU A 131 21.76 -3.70 -1.27
N SER A 132 22.57 -3.49 -2.32
CA SER A 132 22.62 -2.17 -2.95
C SER A 132 21.32 -1.87 -3.69
N VAL A 133 20.75 -0.70 -3.44
CA VAL A 133 19.56 -0.19 -4.13
C VAL A 133 20.01 0.71 -5.27
N PRO A 134 19.57 0.51 -6.53
CA PRO A 134 20.03 1.29 -7.67
C PRO A 134 19.46 2.72 -7.73
N HIS A 135 18.22 2.91 -7.29
CA HIS A 135 17.59 4.23 -7.18
C HIS A 135 16.82 4.34 -5.88
N CYS A 136 17.02 5.43 -5.16
CA CYS A 136 16.26 5.75 -3.98
C CYS A 136 15.69 7.16 -4.12
N TRP A 137 14.48 7.36 -3.63
CA TRP A 137 13.73 8.59 -3.74
C TRP A 137 13.42 9.12 -2.35
N VAL A 138 13.51 10.43 -2.18
CA VAL A 138 13.04 11.13 -0.98
C VAL A 138 11.80 11.92 -1.36
N GLY A 139 10.67 11.60 -0.72
CA GLY A 139 9.42 12.36 -0.84
C GLY A 139 9.29 13.36 0.30
N ILE A 140 8.82 14.57 -0.02
CA ILE A 140 8.59 15.64 0.95
C ILE A 140 7.22 16.25 0.71
N ASP A 141 6.32 16.12 1.69
CA ASP A 141 5.04 16.84 1.72
C ASP A 141 5.21 18.12 2.56
N TYR A 142 4.73 19.26 2.04
CA TYR A 142 4.97 20.58 2.61
C TYR A 142 3.84 21.57 2.37
N HIS A 143 3.71 22.56 3.25
CA HIS A 143 2.89 23.76 3.05
C HIS A 143 3.81 24.97 2.92
N THR A 144 3.61 25.81 1.91
CA THR A 144 4.29 27.09 1.79
C THR A 144 3.54 28.17 2.55
N GLU A 145 4.24 29.09 3.20
CA GLU A 145 3.61 30.25 3.87
C GLU A 145 3.33 31.43 2.92
N GLY A 146 3.45 31.24 1.60
CA GLY A 146 3.15 32.26 0.59
C GLY A 146 3.37 31.79 -0.85
N LEU A 147 3.37 32.73 -1.79
CA LEU A 147 3.54 32.48 -3.24
C LEU A 147 5.01 32.47 -3.69
N ARG A 148 5.96 32.25 -2.77
CA ARG A 148 7.39 32.16 -3.08
C ARG A 148 7.89 30.73 -2.86
N PRO A 149 8.74 30.19 -3.76
CA PRO A 149 9.36 28.90 -3.54
C PRO A 149 10.16 28.89 -2.23
N ALA A 150 10.19 27.75 -1.56
CA ALA A 150 11.04 27.53 -0.39
C ALA A 150 12.23 26.65 -0.78
N ARG A 151 13.37 26.78 -0.10
CA ARG A 151 14.57 25.98 -0.42
C ARG A 151 15.03 25.15 0.76
N LEU A 152 15.48 23.93 0.50
CA LEU A 152 16.04 23.05 1.54
C LEU A 152 17.17 22.20 0.96
N THR A 153 17.98 21.60 1.81
CA THR A 153 19.10 20.75 1.38
C THR A 153 18.91 19.32 1.89
N LEU A 154 19.07 18.36 0.99
CA LEU A 154 19.22 16.95 1.36
C LEU A 154 20.70 16.57 1.41
N GLY A 155 21.21 16.27 2.60
CA GLY A 155 22.53 15.67 2.78
C GLY A 155 22.44 14.14 2.77
N LEU A 156 23.43 13.47 2.18
CA LEU A 156 23.60 12.02 2.17
C LEU A 156 24.99 11.71 2.70
N GLU A 157 25.09 10.87 3.72
CA GLU A 157 26.34 10.41 4.33
C GLU A 157 26.35 8.89 4.36
N THR A 158 27.25 8.27 3.61
CA THR A 158 27.40 6.80 3.59
C THR A 158 28.47 6.33 4.56
N THR A 159 28.45 5.06 4.95
CA THR A 159 29.48 4.40 5.79
C THR A 159 30.90 4.50 5.24
N GLY A 160 31.07 4.70 3.93
CA GLY A 160 32.38 4.97 3.29
C GLY A 160 32.87 6.43 3.39
N GLY A 161 32.14 7.31 4.08
CA GLY A 161 32.48 8.72 4.26
C GLY A 161 32.13 9.63 3.07
N ALA A 162 31.55 9.08 2.00
CA ALA A 162 31.08 9.89 0.88
C ALA A 162 29.88 10.75 1.32
N LYS A 163 30.03 12.07 1.17
CA LYS A 163 29.01 13.08 1.46
C LYS A 163 28.52 13.73 0.17
N ARG A 164 27.20 13.81 0.00
CA ARG A 164 26.56 14.50 -1.12
C ARG A 164 25.45 15.39 -0.60
N ALA A 165 25.41 16.65 -1.05
CA ALA A 165 24.31 17.56 -0.78
C ALA A 165 23.52 17.79 -2.08
N ILE A 166 22.20 17.70 -1.99
CA ILE A 166 21.27 17.94 -3.10
C ILE A 166 20.42 19.14 -2.72
N PRO A 167 20.62 20.31 -3.34
CA PRO A 167 19.78 21.48 -3.11
C PRO A 167 18.42 21.24 -3.74
N LEU A 168 17.36 21.55 -2.99
CA LEU A 168 15.98 21.37 -3.42
C LEU A 168 15.22 22.68 -3.38
N GLU A 169 14.41 22.88 -4.41
CA GLU A 169 13.42 23.95 -4.47
C GLU A 169 12.03 23.34 -4.34
N LEU A 170 11.26 23.86 -3.40
CA LEU A 170 9.86 23.54 -3.15
C LEU A 170 9.00 24.57 -3.88
N PRO A 171 8.31 24.19 -4.97
CA PRO A 171 7.47 25.10 -5.72
C PRO A 171 6.41 25.75 -4.85
N ALA A 172 6.20 27.05 -5.05
CA ALA A 172 5.04 27.73 -4.51
C ALA A 172 3.78 27.39 -5.31
N PRO A 173 2.60 27.37 -4.66
CA PRO A 173 1.33 27.24 -5.35
C PRO A 173 1.06 28.47 -6.22
N GLU A 174 0.50 28.26 -7.42
CA GLU A 174 0.13 29.34 -8.34
C GLU A 174 -1.07 30.16 -7.86
N VAL A 175 -1.93 29.57 -7.01
CA VAL A 175 -3.18 30.18 -6.52
C VAL A 175 -3.28 30.00 -5.02
N ALA A 176 -3.68 31.06 -4.29
CA ALA A 176 -3.76 31.06 -2.83
C ALA A 176 -4.60 29.92 -2.23
N ARG A 177 -5.67 29.48 -2.90
CA ARG A 177 -6.49 28.34 -2.45
C ARG A 177 -5.70 27.02 -2.37
N ALA A 178 -4.65 26.87 -3.16
CA ALA A 178 -3.79 25.68 -3.11
C ALA A 178 -2.85 25.68 -1.88
N LEU A 179 -2.74 26.78 -1.12
CA LEU A 179 -2.02 26.81 0.17
C LEU A 179 -2.68 25.90 1.22
N GLU A 180 -3.98 25.63 1.08
CA GLU A 180 -4.75 24.75 1.98
C GLU A 180 -4.44 23.27 1.75
N SER A 181 -3.76 22.91 0.66
CA SER A 181 -3.36 21.53 0.34
C SER A 181 -1.83 21.41 0.38
N PRO A 182 -1.28 20.32 0.94
CA PRO A 182 0.16 20.12 0.94
C PRO A 182 0.68 19.92 -0.49
N GLY A 183 1.74 20.64 -0.84
CA GLY A 183 2.56 20.35 -2.01
C GLY A 183 3.43 19.11 -1.76
N ARG A 184 3.80 18.41 -2.83
CA ARG A 184 4.71 17.26 -2.76
C ARG A 184 5.82 17.38 -3.78
N ILE A 185 7.05 17.16 -3.36
CA ILE A 185 8.18 16.90 -4.26
C ILE A 185 8.72 15.49 -4.05
N SER A 186 9.38 14.96 -5.07
CA SER A 186 10.08 13.67 -5.00
C SER A 186 11.41 13.79 -5.72
N VAL A 187 12.48 13.35 -5.07
CA VAL A 187 13.85 13.58 -5.51
C VAL A 187 14.59 12.25 -5.57
N ASP A 188 15.14 11.92 -6.74
CA ASP A 188 16.05 10.79 -6.88
C ASP A 188 17.40 11.13 -6.23
N ILE A 189 17.75 10.42 -5.17
CA ILE A 189 19.02 10.54 -4.47
C ILE A 189 20.10 9.63 -5.05
N GLY A 190 19.74 8.80 -6.05
CA GLY A 190 20.62 7.85 -6.71
C GLY A 190 20.77 6.54 -5.93
N PRO A 191 21.82 5.76 -6.23
CA PRO A 191 22.01 4.45 -5.62
C PRO A 191 22.37 4.55 -4.13
N LEU A 192 21.78 3.68 -3.33
CA LEU A 192 22.19 3.43 -1.94
C LEU A 192 23.05 2.16 -1.88
N PRO A 193 24.29 2.24 -1.38
CA PRO A 193 25.09 1.04 -1.16
C PRO A 193 24.50 0.20 -0.03
N ALA A 194 24.78 -1.11 -0.04
CA ALA A 194 24.51 -1.97 1.11
C ALA A 194 25.25 -1.45 2.36
N GLY A 195 24.59 -1.43 3.51
CA GLY A 195 25.14 -0.84 4.75
C GLY A 195 24.44 0.45 5.19
N GLU A 196 24.94 1.11 6.25
CA GLU A 196 24.26 2.29 6.79
C GLU A 196 24.50 3.53 5.90
N THR A 197 23.42 4.20 5.51
CA THR A 197 23.40 5.51 4.86
C THR A 197 22.53 6.45 5.67
N ARG A 198 23.04 7.64 5.98
CA ARG A 198 22.31 8.70 6.68
C ARG A 198 21.83 9.75 5.70
N ILE A 199 20.56 10.10 5.80
CA ILE A 199 19.92 11.18 5.06
C ILE A 199 19.66 12.31 6.04
N HIS A 200 20.14 13.50 5.69
CA HIS A 200 20.01 14.73 6.44
C HIS A 200 19.03 15.63 5.70
N VAL A 201 17.99 16.10 6.37
CA VAL A 201 17.08 17.11 5.83
C VAL A 201 17.30 18.39 6.60
N GLU A 202 17.79 19.42 5.90
CA GLU A 202 18.13 20.71 6.50
C GLU A 202 17.32 21.84 5.84
N LYS A 203 16.59 22.61 6.66
CA LYS A 203 15.93 23.83 6.21
C LYS A 203 16.96 24.94 6.09
N THR A 204 17.13 25.46 4.87
CA THR A 204 17.93 26.67 4.64
C THR A 204 17.27 27.92 5.24
N GLU A 205 18.03 29.01 5.35
CA GLU A 205 17.50 30.33 5.77
C GLU A 205 16.39 30.85 4.86
N GLU A 206 16.35 30.38 3.60
CA GLU A 206 15.31 30.71 2.62
C GLU A 206 14.10 29.75 2.70
N CYS A 207 14.07 28.81 3.65
CA CYS A 207 13.01 27.81 3.75
C CYS A 207 11.80 28.30 4.57
N THR A 208 10.85 28.93 3.88
CA THR A 208 9.56 29.34 4.49
C THR A 208 8.51 28.24 4.52
N ALA A 209 8.79 27.06 3.96
CA ALA A 209 7.83 25.96 3.95
C ALA A 209 7.80 25.23 5.30
N ARG A 210 6.59 24.88 5.72
CA ARG A 210 6.35 23.91 6.78
C ARG A 210 6.36 22.52 6.17
N LEU A 211 7.33 21.71 6.55
CA LEU A 211 7.38 20.30 6.15
C LEU A 211 6.37 19.52 7.01
N GLU A 212 5.50 18.76 6.35
CA GLU A 212 4.51 17.91 7.01
C GLU A 212 5.05 16.49 7.13
N ARG A 213 5.71 16.01 6.08
CA ARG A 213 6.18 14.63 5.96
C ARG A 213 7.48 14.57 5.18
N VAL A 214 8.41 13.72 5.63
CA VAL A 214 9.50 13.21 4.80
C VAL A 214 9.41 11.67 4.76
N ASP A 215 9.56 11.09 3.59
CA ASP A 215 9.60 9.63 3.35
C ASP A 215 10.75 9.25 2.43
N VAL A 216 11.22 8.01 2.55
CA VAL A 216 12.32 7.48 1.72
C VAL A 216 11.89 6.16 1.09
N HIS A 217 12.04 6.06 -0.23
CA HIS A 217 11.58 4.94 -1.03
C HIS A 217 12.67 4.44 -1.97
N ALA A 218 13.07 3.18 -1.79
CA ALA A 218 13.97 2.47 -2.69
C ALA A 218 13.14 1.89 -3.82
N VAL A 219 13.50 2.19 -5.06
CA VAL A 219 12.83 1.66 -6.25
C VAL A 219 13.85 0.91 -7.11
N GLY A 220 13.68 -0.39 -7.18
CA GLY A 220 13.93 -1.19 -8.38
C GLY A 220 12.83 -2.23 -8.41
N LEU A 221 11.97 -2.37 -9.40
CA LEU A 221 11.86 -1.75 -10.72
C LEU A 221 10.67 -0.77 -10.72
N ARG A 222 10.27 -0.20 -11.88
CA ARG A 222 9.08 0.67 -12.07
C ARG A 222 7.95 0.36 -11.06
N PRO A 223 7.14 1.33 -10.58
CA PRO A 223 5.88 0.95 -9.94
C PRO A 223 5.18 0.00 -10.92
N PRO A 224 4.95 -1.27 -10.56
CA PRO A 224 4.22 -2.15 -11.44
C PRO A 224 2.89 -1.45 -11.65
N GLN A 225 2.66 -0.96 -12.86
CA GLN A 225 1.31 -0.54 -13.19
C GLN A 225 0.49 -1.81 -12.99
N PRO A 226 -0.56 -1.78 -12.15
CA PRO A 226 -1.43 -2.92 -12.02
C PRO A 226 -1.79 -3.37 -13.42
N ALA A 227 -1.42 -4.59 -13.79
CA ALA A 227 -1.90 -5.13 -15.05
C ALA A 227 -3.42 -5.23 -14.86
N PRO A 228 -4.23 -4.50 -15.66
CA PRO A 228 -5.66 -4.51 -15.48
C PRO A 228 -6.16 -5.93 -15.68
N ALA A 229 -6.91 -6.44 -14.71
CA ALA A 229 -7.62 -7.71 -14.86
C ALA A 229 -9.05 -7.40 -15.31
N THR A 230 -9.54 -8.19 -16.26
CA THR A 230 -10.90 -8.00 -16.79
C THR A 230 -11.84 -8.97 -16.10
N LEU A 231 -12.89 -8.45 -15.46
CA LEU A 231 -13.99 -9.28 -15.01
C LEU A 231 -14.82 -9.71 -16.24
N VAL A 232 -14.63 -10.96 -16.65
CA VAL A 232 -15.38 -11.58 -17.74
C VAL A 232 -16.82 -11.87 -17.31
N ARG A 233 -17.02 -12.21 -16.03
CA ARG A 233 -18.35 -12.49 -15.46
C ARG A 233 -18.40 -12.02 -14.02
N TYR A 234 -19.50 -11.39 -13.63
CA TYR A 234 -19.70 -10.86 -12.28
C TYR A 234 -21.13 -11.12 -11.81
N GLU A 235 -21.33 -12.22 -11.11
CA GLU A 235 -22.61 -12.66 -10.56
C GLU A 235 -22.53 -12.91 -9.05
N PRO A 236 -23.66 -12.89 -8.32
CA PRO A 236 -23.66 -13.03 -6.87
C PRO A 236 -22.94 -14.27 -6.34
N ASN A 237 -23.01 -15.39 -7.08
CA ASN A 237 -22.39 -16.65 -6.69
C ASN A 237 -21.18 -17.04 -7.54
N ARG A 238 -20.83 -16.25 -8.57
CA ARG A 238 -19.75 -16.61 -9.50
C ARG A 238 -19.10 -15.38 -10.12
N ILE A 239 -17.80 -15.25 -9.92
CA ILE A 239 -16.97 -14.21 -10.53
C ILE A 239 -15.90 -14.90 -11.38
N VAL A 240 -15.72 -14.42 -12.61
CA VAL A 240 -14.67 -14.90 -13.52
C VAL A 240 -13.83 -13.70 -13.95
N ALA A 241 -12.53 -13.79 -13.70
CA ALA A 241 -11.55 -12.77 -14.06
C ALA A 241 -10.51 -13.35 -15.03
N ALA A 242 -10.22 -12.62 -16.09
CA ALA A 242 -9.06 -12.83 -16.95
C ALA A 242 -7.92 -11.92 -16.45
N ALA A 243 -6.78 -12.50 -16.13
CA ALA A 243 -5.63 -11.80 -15.59
C ALA A 243 -4.36 -12.18 -16.35
N ARG A 244 -3.45 -11.23 -16.51
CA ARG A 244 -2.13 -11.45 -17.09
C ARG A 244 -1.07 -10.96 -16.11
N ALA A 245 -0.08 -11.79 -15.83
CA ALA A 245 1.02 -11.47 -14.93
C ALA A 245 2.38 -11.70 -15.61
N GLY A 246 3.31 -10.76 -15.44
CA GLY A 246 4.69 -10.91 -15.96
C GLY A 246 5.58 -11.80 -15.10
N GLY A 247 5.17 -12.06 -13.86
CA GLY A 247 5.82 -12.87 -12.85
C GLY A 247 4.77 -13.42 -11.87
N PRO A 248 5.17 -14.14 -10.80
CA PRO A 248 4.26 -14.44 -9.69
C PRO A 248 3.58 -13.16 -9.17
N ALA A 249 2.26 -13.22 -8.99
CA ALA A 249 1.49 -12.05 -8.62
C ALA A 249 0.23 -12.43 -7.82
N LEU A 250 -0.49 -11.41 -7.37
CA LEU A 250 -1.76 -11.46 -6.68
C LEU A 250 -2.82 -10.80 -7.57
N LEU A 251 -3.83 -11.55 -7.98
CA LEU A 251 -5.06 -10.98 -8.51
C LEU A 251 -5.89 -10.46 -7.33
N VAL A 252 -6.07 -9.14 -7.25
CA VAL A 252 -6.96 -8.49 -6.29
C VAL A 252 -8.34 -8.34 -6.92
N VAL A 253 -9.37 -8.69 -6.17
CA VAL A 253 -10.78 -8.40 -6.49
C VAL A 253 -11.30 -7.44 -5.42
N SER A 254 -11.77 -6.27 -5.85
CA SER A 254 -12.24 -5.18 -4.97
C SER A 254 -13.62 -5.41 -4.36
N ASP A 255 -13.83 -6.61 -3.83
CA ASP A 255 -15.03 -7.04 -3.13
C ASP A 255 -14.67 -7.54 -1.73
N VAL A 256 -15.64 -7.43 -0.82
CA VAL A 256 -15.47 -7.86 0.57
C VAL A 256 -15.18 -9.36 0.67
N ASP A 257 -14.12 -9.68 1.41
CA ASP A 257 -13.77 -11.03 1.83
C ASP A 257 -14.82 -11.56 2.81
N TYR A 258 -15.59 -12.55 2.35
CA TYR A 258 -16.64 -13.20 3.12
C TYR A 258 -16.47 -14.73 3.09
N PRO A 259 -16.70 -15.45 4.20
CA PRO A 259 -16.58 -16.91 4.23
C PRO A 259 -17.53 -17.60 3.24
N GLY A 260 -17.06 -18.65 2.57
CA GLY A 260 -17.86 -19.46 1.63
C GLY A 260 -17.47 -19.30 0.16
N TRP A 261 -16.61 -18.34 -0.16
CA TRP A 261 -15.99 -18.28 -1.49
C TRP A 261 -14.88 -19.32 -1.64
N ARG A 262 -14.78 -19.90 -2.83
CA ARG A 262 -13.68 -20.76 -3.28
C ARG A 262 -13.10 -20.20 -4.55
N ALA A 263 -11.78 -20.22 -4.69
CA ALA A 263 -11.10 -19.76 -5.90
C ALA A 263 -10.46 -20.94 -6.64
N SER A 264 -10.40 -20.81 -7.96
CA SER A 264 -9.55 -21.63 -8.81
C SER A 264 -8.83 -20.77 -9.84
N VAL A 265 -7.60 -21.16 -10.16
CA VAL A 265 -6.76 -20.59 -11.23
C VAL A 265 -6.62 -21.68 -12.28
N ASP A 266 -7.14 -21.43 -13.48
CA ASP A 266 -7.17 -22.41 -14.59
C ASP A 266 -7.75 -23.77 -14.18
N GLY A 267 -8.81 -23.73 -13.37
CA GLY A 267 -9.50 -24.93 -12.88
C GLY A 267 -8.85 -25.61 -11.67
N ARG A 268 -7.64 -25.22 -11.26
CA ARG A 268 -6.98 -25.76 -10.06
C ARG A 268 -7.32 -24.92 -8.83
N ALA A 269 -7.61 -25.57 -7.71
CA ALA A 269 -7.95 -24.88 -6.47
C ALA A 269 -6.82 -23.93 -6.04
N ALA A 270 -7.18 -22.72 -5.64
CA ALA A 270 -6.25 -21.69 -5.19
C ALA A 270 -6.74 -21.07 -3.87
N PRO A 271 -5.81 -20.65 -2.99
CA PRO A 271 -6.17 -19.99 -1.75
C PRO A 271 -6.78 -18.61 -2.02
N ILE A 272 -7.70 -18.17 -1.16
CA ILE A 272 -8.16 -16.79 -1.09
C ILE A 272 -7.47 -16.15 0.12
N LEU A 273 -6.79 -15.03 -0.11
CA LEU A 273 -6.16 -14.20 0.88
C LEU A 273 -7.06 -13.00 1.17
N ARG A 274 -7.03 -12.54 2.43
CA ARG A 274 -7.59 -11.24 2.80
C ARG A 274 -6.55 -10.16 2.52
N ALA A 275 -6.84 -9.31 1.55
CA ALA A 275 -6.00 -8.22 1.10
C ALA A 275 -6.54 -6.87 1.58
N ASN A 276 -5.67 -5.91 1.87
CA ASN A 276 -6.06 -4.52 2.18
C ASN A 276 -7.20 -4.46 3.22
N TYR A 277 -7.07 -5.28 4.28
CA TYR A 277 -8.02 -5.48 5.36
C TYR A 277 -9.37 -6.16 5.00
N VAL A 278 -9.96 -5.85 3.85
CA VAL A 278 -11.31 -6.35 3.49
C VAL A 278 -11.44 -6.95 2.11
N LEU A 279 -10.45 -6.79 1.23
CA LEU A 279 -10.52 -7.27 -0.15
C LEU A 279 -10.07 -8.72 -0.27
N ARG A 280 -10.27 -9.32 -1.45
CA ARG A 280 -9.82 -10.67 -1.77
C ARG A 280 -8.61 -10.60 -2.69
N ALA A 281 -7.59 -11.40 -2.41
CA ALA A 281 -6.47 -11.63 -3.31
C ALA A 281 -6.28 -13.13 -3.58
N ILE A 282 -5.89 -13.46 -4.81
CA ILE A 282 -5.67 -14.83 -5.28
C ILE A 282 -4.28 -14.87 -5.91
N PRO A 283 -3.37 -15.72 -5.41
CA PRO A 283 -2.05 -15.85 -6.00
C PRO A 283 -2.14 -16.54 -7.38
N ILE A 284 -1.46 -15.96 -8.36
CA ILE A 284 -1.39 -16.45 -9.74
C ILE A 284 0.09 -16.53 -10.17
N PRO A 285 0.47 -17.54 -10.97
CA PRO A 285 1.80 -17.59 -11.59
C PRO A 285 1.94 -16.55 -12.71
N ALA A 286 3.12 -16.52 -13.32
CA ALA A 286 3.36 -15.76 -14.54
C ALA A 286 2.57 -16.37 -15.71
N GLY A 287 2.00 -15.51 -16.56
CA GLY A 287 1.23 -15.90 -17.74
C GLY A 287 -0.18 -15.31 -17.77
N ASP A 288 -0.98 -15.81 -18.71
CA ASP A 288 -2.40 -15.49 -18.84
C ASP A 288 -3.24 -16.55 -18.11
N HIS A 289 -4.13 -16.11 -17.23
CA HIS A 289 -4.87 -16.97 -16.32
C HIS A 289 -6.36 -16.61 -16.28
N THR A 290 -7.19 -17.64 -16.15
CA THR A 290 -8.61 -17.49 -15.81
C THR A 290 -8.82 -17.84 -14.35
N VAL A 291 -9.18 -16.85 -13.56
CA VAL A 291 -9.50 -17.02 -12.13
C VAL A 291 -11.01 -17.08 -11.96
N THR A 292 -11.50 -18.16 -11.36
CA THR A 292 -12.92 -18.35 -11.05
C THR A 292 -13.13 -18.34 -9.54
N LEU A 293 -13.94 -17.42 -9.04
CA LEU A 293 -14.46 -17.46 -7.68
C LEU A 293 -15.89 -17.99 -7.70
N THR A 294 -16.18 -18.99 -6.87
CA THR A 294 -17.52 -19.55 -6.70
C THR A 294 -17.93 -19.47 -5.24
N PHE A 295 -19.10 -18.92 -4.98
CA PHE A 295 -19.66 -18.83 -3.63
C PHE A 295 -20.49 -20.06 -3.32
N PHE A 296 -20.19 -20.72 -2.21
CA PHE A 296 -20.98 -21.81 -1.68
C PHE A 296 -21.41 -21.48 -0.24
N PRO A 297 -22.68 -21.11 -0.02
CA PRO A 297 -23.14 -20.69 1.30
C PRO A 297 -23.08 -21.86 2.29
N THR A 298 -22.26 -21.73 3.32
CA THR A 298 -22.12 -22.74 4.39
C THR A 298 -23.41 -22.93 5.17
N THR A 299 -24.18 -21.86 5.35
CA THR A 299 -25.51 -21.87 6.01
C THR A 299 -26.54 -22.66 5.21
N PHE A 300 -26.48 -22.63 3.88
CA PHE A 300 -27.38 -23.42 3.04
C PHE A 300 -27.12 -24.92 3.22
N ALA A 301 -25.85 -25.33 3.26
CA ALA A 301 -25.48 -26.73 3.51
C ALA A 301 -25.94 -27.20 4.91
N ALA A 302 -25.75 -26.37 5.94
CA ALA A 302 -26.21 -26.67 7.29
C ALA A 302 -27.74 -26.77 7.37
N GLY A 303 -28.46 -25.83 6.74
CA GLY A 303 -29.93 -25.86 6.65
C GLY A 303 -30.44 -27.11 5.95
N ALA A 304 -29.84 -27.48 4.80
CA ALA A 304 -30.20 -28.69 4.07
C ALA A 304 -29.99 -29.96 4.91
N ALA A 305 -28.90 -30.05 5.67
CA ALA A 305 -28.63 -31.17 6.56
C ALA A 305 -29.68 -31.27 7.69
N VAL A 306 -30.02 -30.16 8.33
CA VAL A 306 -31.07 -30.11 9.38
C VAL A 306 -32.43 -30.50 8.79
N SER A 307 -32.79 -29.98 7.62
CA SER A 307 -34.04 -30.36 6.94
C SER A 307 -34.08 -31.86 6.62
N LEU A 308 -32.98 -32.43 6.13
CA LEU A 308 -32.89 -33.86 5.83
C LEU A 308 -33.05 -34.70 7.10
N ILE A 309 -32.37 -34.34 8.19
CA ILE A 309 -32.48 -35.02 9.49
C ILE A 309 -33.93 -34.96 10.00
N SER A 310 -34.58 -33.79 9.92
CA SER A 310 -35.97 -33.64 10.32
C SER A 310 -36.93 -34.52 9.50
N VAL A 311 -36.74 -34.58 8.18
CA VAL A 311 -37.54 -35.45 7.30
C VAL A 311 -37.33 -36.93 7.65
N LEU A 312 -36.08 -37.35 7.87
CA LEU A 312 -35.77 -38.73 8.27
C LEU A 312 -36.35 -39.08 9.65
N ALA A 313 -36.29 -38.16 10.61
CA ALA A 313 -36.86 -38.34 11.94
C ALA A 313 -38.40 -38.49 11.88
N VAL A 314 -39.08 -37.65 11.08
CA VAL A 314 -40.52 -37.75 10.86
C VAL A 314 -40.87 -39.07 10.14
N ALA A 315 -40.12 -39.44 9.10
CA ALA A 315 -40.34 -40.70 8.39
C ALA A 315 -40.18 -41.91 9.31
N LEU A 316 -39.12 -41.93 10.13
CA LEU A 316 -38.87 -42.98 11.10
C LEU A 316 -40.00 -43.06 12.14
N PHE A 317 -40.44 -41.93 12.67
CA PHE A 317 -41.56 -41.85 13.61
C PHE A 317 -42.88 -42.38 13.02
N LEU A 318 -43.15 -42.10 11.75
CA LEU A 318 -44.34 -42.60 11.06
C LEU A 318 -44.27 -44.11 10.81
N ILE A 319 -43.07 -44.66 10.53
CA ILE A 319 -42.86 -46.10 10.33
C ILE A 319 -43.03 -46.86 11.65
N THR A 320 -42.45 -46.36 12.75
CA THR A 320 -42.56 -47.02 14.07
C THR A 320 -43.96 -46.93 14.68
N ARG A 321 -44.79 -45.97 14.27
CA ARG A 321 -46.22 -45.91 14.67
C ARG A 321 -47.16 -46.79 13.84
N ARG A 322 -46.72 -47.28 12.69
CA ARG A 322 -47.52 -48.18 11.82
C ARG A 322 -47.24 -49.66 12.06
N SER A 323 -46.24 -49.97 12.89
CA SER A 323 -45.86 -51.33 13.31
C SER A 323 -46.51 -51.65 14.65
#